data_AF-A0A8J4RQD7-F1
#
_entry.id   AF-A0A8J4RQD7-F1
#
_cell.length_a   1.000
_cell.length_b   1.000
_cell.length_c   1.000
_cell.angle_alpha   90.00
_cell.angle_beta   90.00
_cell.angle_gamma   90.00
#
_symmetry.space_group_name_H-M   'P 1'
#
loop_
_entity.id
_entity.type
_entity.pdbx_description
1 polymer ?
#
loop_
_entity_poly.entity_id
_entity_poly.type
_entity_poly.pdbx_seq_one_letter_code
_entity_poly.pdbx_strand_id
1 'polypeptide(L)'
;VANDTAVTWMTALWYWMTPQGGRVIHDVVAGVNGFAESTDIINGALECGPNAPNKVNEQQRIKYFHKMCEALDVQPLGNASCNA
;
A
#
# COMPACT_ATOMS: atom_id res chain seq x y z
N VAL A 1 -3.38 -12.54 17.16
CA VAL A 1 -2.75 -12.34 15.83
C VAL A 1 -1.31 -12.86 15.77
N ALA A 2 -0.42 -12.49 16.71
CA ALA A 2 1.02 -12.75 16.57
C ALA A 2 1.52 -14.20 16.82
N ASN A 3 0.69 -15.12 17.32
CA ASN A 3 1.14 -16.47 17.73
C ASN A 3 0.70 -17.58 16.76
N ASP A 4 -0.11 -17.25 15.75
CA ASP A 4 -0.61 -18.20 14.76
C ASP A 4 -0.36 -17.62 13.36
N THR A 5 0.39 -18.37 12.55
CA THR A 5 0.79 -17.93 11.20
C THR A 5 -0.40 -17.80 10.26
N ALA A 6 -1.38 -18.71 10.34
CA ALA A 6 -2.57 -18.65 9.51
C ALA A 6 -3.41 -17.42 9.90
N VAL A 7 -3.59 -17.17 11.20
CA VAL A 7 -4.31 -15.97 11.68
C VAL A 7 -3.57 -14.69 11.29
N THR A 8 -2.25 -14.66 11.36
CA THR A 8 -1.44 -13.50 10.89
C THR A 8 -1.76 -13.16 9.44
N TRP A 9 -1.68 -14.13 8.53
CA TRP A 9 -1.96 -13.89 7.11
C TRP A 9 -3.44 -13.58 6.84
N MET A 10 -4.36 -14.29 7.49
CA MET A 10 -5.79 -14.04 7.34
C MET A 10 -6.16 -12.61 7.78
N THR A 11 -5.56 -12.09 8.84
CA THR A 11 -5.83 -10.70 9.27
C THR A 11 -5.26 -9.66 8.31
N ALA A 12 -4.08 -9.89 7.72
CA ALA A 12 -3.52 -9.02 6.69
C ALA A 12 -4.38 -9.01 5.41
N LEU A 13 -4.81 -10.19 4.94
CA LEU A 13 -5.70 -10.32 3.78
C LEU A 13 -7.09 -9.73 4.07
N TRP A 14 -7.63 -9.96 5.27
CA TRP A 14 -8.89 -9.35 5.68
C TRP A 14 -8.81 -7.81 5.59
N TYR A 15 -7.74 -7.21 6.11
CA TYR A 15 -7.55 -5.76 6.00
C TYR A 15 -7.44 -5.30 4.54
N TRP A 16 -6.73 -6.06 3.69
CA TRP A 16 -6.57 -5.78 2.25
C TRP A 16 -7.90 -5.83 1.47
N MET A 17 -8.83 -6.69 1.88
CA MET A 17 -10.13 -6.89 1.20
C MET A 17 -11.28 -6.09 1.82
N THR A 18 -11.10 -5.48 3.00
CA THR A 18 -12.18 -4.81 3.73
C THR A 18 -12.22 -3.31 3.41
N PRO A 19 -13.39 -2.72 3.08
CA PRO A 19 -13.50 -1.29 2.82
C PRO A 19 -13.04 -0.42 4.01
N GLN A 20 -12.20 0.57 3.73
CA GLN A 20 -11.76 1.63 4.66
C GLN A 20 -12.23 2.97 4.10
N GLY A 21 -13.22 3.59 4.76
CA GLY A 21 -13.81 4.83 4.25
C GLY A 21 -14.44 4.69 2.85
N GLY A 22 -14.94 3.50 2.52
CA GLY A 22 -15.54 3.20 1.22
C GLY A 22 -14.56 2.75 0.12
N ARG A 23 -13.25 2.70 0.39
CA ARG A 23 -12.23 2.22 -0.55
C ARG A 23 -11.68 0.86 -0.14
N VAL A 24 -11.47 -0.05 -1.08
CA VAL A 24 -10.90 -1.38 -0.85
C VAL A 24 -9.51 -1.44 -1.48
N ILE A 25 -8.50 -1.89 -0.74
CA ILE A 25 -7.12 -1.89 -1.25
C ILE A 25 -6.97 -2.83 -2.46
N HIS A 26 -7.60 -4.00 -2.39
CA HIS A 26 -7.64 -4.95 -3.51
C HIS A 26 -8.18 -4.34 -4.81
N ASP A 27 -9.20 -3.48 -4.72
CA ASP A 27 -9.84 -2.91 -5.90
C ASP A 27 -8.99 -1.77 -6.50
N VAL A 28 -8.39 -0.92 -5.66
CA VAL A 28 -7.62 0.24 -6.14
C VAL A 28 -6.24 -0.13 -6.65
N VAL A 29 -5.60 -1.17 -6.11
CA VAL A 29 -4.21 -1.51 -6.45
C VAL A 29 -4.03 -1.94 -7.91
N ALA A 30 -5.11 -2.41 -8.55
CA ALA A 30 -5.13 -2.80 -9.96
C ALA A 30 -5.25 -1.60 -10.92
N GLY A 31 -5.54 -0.39 -10.41
CA GLY A 31 -5.70 0.83 -11.19
C GLY A 31 -4.39 1.60 -11.41
N VAL A 32 -4.47 2.65 -12.24
CA VAL A 32 -3.37 3.61 -12.43
C VAL A 32 -3.12 4.35 -11.12
N ASN A 33 -1.85 4.44 -10.69
CA ASN A 33 -1.44 4.97 -9.39
C ASN A 33 -1.95 4.15 -8.19
N GLY A 34 -2.41 2.91 -8.41
CA GLY A 34 -3.04 2.09 -7.38
C GLY A 34 -2.16 1.82 -6.16
N PHE A 35 -0.84 1.78 -6.34
CA PHE A 35 0.09 1.63 -5.22
C PHE A 35 0.11 2.87 -4.30
N ALA A 36 0.11 4.09 -4.87
CA ALA A 36 0.05 5.31 -4.08
C ALA A 36 -1.27 5.38 -3.28
N GLU A 37 -2.39 5.02 -3.92
CA GLU A 37 -3.70 4.98 -3.26
C GLU A 37 -3.76 3.91 -2.16
N SER A 38 -3.13 2.75 -2.37
CA SER A 38 -3.01 1.73 -1.31
C SER A 38 -2.26 2.24 -0.08
N THR A 39 -1.20 3.03 -0.28
CA THR A 39 -0.45 3.65 0.83
C THR A 39 -1.28 4.67 1.58
N ASP A 40 -2.07 5.47 0.86
CA ASP A 40 -3.02 6.43 1.45
C ASP A 40 -4.10 5.73 2.29
N ILE A 41 -4.65 4.62 1.82
CA ILE A 41 -5.63 3.83 2.59
C ILE A 41 -4.98 3.26 3.87
N ILE A 42 -3.76 2.73 3.77
CA ILE A 42 -3.07 2.11 4.91
C ILE A 42 -2.71 3.14 5.99
N ASN A 43 -2.16 4.30 5.60
CA ASN A 43 -1.66 5.27 6.58
C ASN A 43 -1.51 6.70 6.03
N GLY A 44 -2.41 7.13 5.15
CA GLY A 44 -2.32 8.41 4.45
C GLY A 44 -2.21 9.63 5.36
N ALA A 45 -2.86 9.60 6.53
CA ALA A 45 -2.78 10.68 7.51
C ALA A 45 -1.36 10.98 8.01
N LEU A 46 -0.46 10.00 7.97
CA LEU A 46 0.93 10.16 8.39
C LEU A 46 1.91 10.16 7.21
N GLU A 47 1.56 9.52 6.10
CA GLU A 47 2.50 9.18 5.02
C GLU A 47 2.24 9.92 3.71
N CYS A 48 1.06 10.51 3.50
CA CYS A 48 0.63 11.10 2.23
C CYS A 48 0.31 12.60 2.33
N GLY A 49 0.56 13.31 1.21
CA GLY A 49 0.35 14.75 1.08
C GLY A 49 1.55 15.62 1.47
N PRO A 50 1.51 16.92 1.12
CA PRO A 50 2.66 17.81 1.21
C PRO A 50 3.21 17.96 2.63
N ASN A 51 2.36 17.85 3.64
CA ASN A 51 2.69 18.05 5.05
C ASN A 51 2.74 16.73 5.85
N ALA A 52 2.84 15.58 5.18
CA ALA A 52 2.91 14.29 5.84
C ALA A 52 4.08 14.22 6.84
N PRO A 53 3.84 13.88 8.12
CA PRO A 53 4.89 13.83 9.13
C PRO A 53 5.87 12.66 8.95
N ASN A 54 5.53 11.66 8.13
CA ASN A 54 6.31 10.44 7.96
C ASN A 54 6.43 9.98 6.49
N LYS A 55 6.99 10.84 5.65
CA LYS A 55 7.30 10.49 4.24
C LYS A 55 8.33 9.36 4.12
N VAL A 56 9.18 9.18 5.13
CA VAL A 56 10.22 8.13 5.13
C VAL A 56 9.59 6.73 5.05
N ASN A 57 8.46 6.50 5.73
CA ASN A 57 7.77 5.22 5.67
C ASN A 57 7.19 4.93 4.28
N GLU A 58 6.62 5.93 3.60
CA GLU A 58 6.16 5.76 2.22
C GLU A 58 7.30 5.40 1.27
N GLN A 59 8.46 6.05 1.40
CA GLN A 59 9.65 5.71 0.62
C GLN A 59 10.11 4.25 0.85
N GLN A 60 9.98 3.74 2.08
CA GLN A 60 10.23 2.32 2.34
C GLN A 60 9.22 1.40 1.65
N ARG A 61 7.92 1.74 1.65
CA ARG A 61 6.90 0.98 0.92
C ARG A 61 7.20 0.93 -0.57
N ILE A 62 7.49 2.09 -1.17
CA ILE A 62 7.86 2.22 -2.60
C ILE A 62 9.06 1.33 -2.93
N LYS A 63 10.09 1.34 -2.08
CA LYS A 63 11.27 0.49 -2.26
C LYS A 63 10.93 -1.00 -2.27
N TYR A 64 10.08 -1.47 -1.36
CA TYR A 64 9.68 -2.89 -1.35
C TYR A 64 8.79 -3.24 -2.55
N PHE A 65 7.90 -2.35 -2.95
CA PHE A 65 7.06 -2.54 -4.13
C PHE A 65 7.88 -2.69 -5.40
N HIS A 66 8.83 -1.78 -5.66
CA HIS A 66 9.71 -1.88 -6.83
C HIS A 66 10.54 -3.17 -6.84
N LYS A 67 11.02 -3.62 -5.68
CA LYS A 67 11.71 -4.91 -5.58
C LYS A 67 10.81 -6.08 -5.99
N MET A 68 9.53 -6.05 -5.64
CA MET A 68 8.59 -7.10 -6.04
C MET A 68 8.23 -7.01 -7.52
N CYS A 69 8.07 -5.79 -8.06
CA CYS A 69 7.90 -5.58 -9.50
C CYS A 69 9.10 -6.13 -10.30
N GLU A 70 10.33 -5.84 -9.85
CA GLU A 70 11.56 -6.37 -10.45
C GLU A 70 11.61 -7.90 -10.40
N ALA A 71 11.30 -8.50 -9.24
CA ALA A 71 11.29 -9.95 -9.08
C ALA A 71 10.23 -10.67 -9.94
N LEU A 72 9.15 -9.98 -10.30
CA LEU A 72 8.05 -10.49 -11.12
C LEU A 72 8.16 -10.08 -12.60
N ASP A 73 9.19 -9.32 -12.98
CA ASP A 73 9.38 -8.74 -14.32
C ASP A 73 8.15 -7.94 -14.82
N VAL A 74 7.60 -7.09 -13.95
CA VAL A 74 6.47 -6.22 -14.27
C VAL A 74 6.80 -4.75 -14.01
N GLN A 75 6.15 -3.85 -14.74
CA GLN A 75 6.30 -2.42 -14.53
C GLN A 75 5.20 -1.88 -13.59
N PRO A 76 5.53 -1.02 -12.61
CA PRO A 76 4.55 -0.23 -11.87
C PRO A 76 3.64 0.57 -12.81
N LEU A 77 2.35 0.60 -12.50
CA LEU A 77 1.39 1.37 -13.28
C LEU A 77 1.16 2.75 -12.65
N GLY A 78 1.70 3.79 -13.29
CA GLY A 78 1.57 5.17 -12.83
C GLY A 78 2.54 5.53 -11.69
N ASN A 79 2.18 6.53 -10.89
CA ASN A 79 2.96 7.01 -9.76
C ASN A 79 2.84 6.08 -8.54
N ALA A 80 3.98 5.72 -7.96
CA ALA A 80 4.05 4.97 -6.71
C ALA A 80 3.96 5.88 -5.47
N SER A 81 4.25 7.18 -5.61
CA SER A 81 4.23 8.13 -4.50
C SER A 81 2.87 8.79 -4.30
N CYS A 82 2.47 8.92 -3.03
CA CYS A 82 1.28 9.68 -2.61
C CYS A 82 1.63 11.08 -2.08
N ASN A 83 2.85 11.57 -2.33
CA ASN A 83 3.36 12.86 -1.86
C ASN A 83 3.51 13.90 -2.98
N ALA A 84 2.81 13.71 -4.11
CA ALA A 84 2.82 14.63 -5.24
C ALA A 84 2.39 16.06 -4.87
#